data_AF-A0A7D5SB86-F1
#
_entry.id   AF-A0A7D5SB86-F1
#
_cell.length_a   1.000
_cell.length_b   1.000
_cell.length_c   1.000
_cell.angle_alpha   90.00
_cell.angle_beta   90.00
_cell.angle_gamma   90.00
#
_symmetry.space_group_name_H-M   'P 1'
#
loop_
_entity.id
_entity.type
_entity.pdbx_description
1 polymer ?
#
loop_
_entity_poly.entity_id
_entity_poly.type
_entity_poly.pdbx_seq_one_letter_code
_entity_poly.pdbx_strand_id
1 'polypeptide(L)'
;MTGQVCRFFRPPYGVTNPNLAKAIRKSGLQSVGWNVRSLDTTAKNKEELLHRLTRLTRPGSIVLLHDRCSVTAEALTEYIDYCVAEGYTFVTL
;
A
#
# COMPACT_ATOMS: atom_id res chain seq x y z
N MET A 1 7.11 14.16 -14.43
CA MET A 1 5.93 14.91 -13.93
C MET A 1 4.72 14.46 -14.74
N THR A 2 3.54 14.29 -14.12
CA THR A 2 2.35 13.71 -14.78
C THR A 2 1.34 14.74 -15.33
N GLY A 3 1.48 16.02 -14.98
CA GLY A 3 0.54 17.09 -15.37
C GLY A 3 -0.79 17.08 -14.60
N GLN A 4 -0.97 16.15 -13.65
CA GLN A 4 -2.20 16.03 -12.84
C GLN A 4 -2.01 16.66 -11.45
N VAL A 5 -3.08 17.25 -10.93
CA VAL A 5 -3.10 17.78 -9.55
C VAL A 5 -3.11 16.61 -8.57
N CYS A 6 -2.14 16.59 -7.66
CA CYS A 6 -2.08 15.59 -6.60
C CYS A 6 -3.23 15.80 -5.59
N ARG A 7 -3.96 14.73 -5.28
CA ARG A 7 -5.08 14.75 -4.32
C ARG A 7 -4.76 14.08 -2.99
N PHE A 8 -3.79 13.18 -2.98
CA PHE A 8 -3.49 12.32 -1.84
C PHE A 8 -2.07 12.52 -1.34
N PHE A 9 -1.90 12.40 -0.03
CA PHE A 9 -0.61 12.42 0.62
C PHE A 9 -0.48 11.21 1.53
N ARG A 10 0.63 10.48 1.45
CA ARG A 10 0.94 9.40 2.38
C ARG A 10 2.09 9.85 3.29
N PRO A 11 1.84 10.06 4.59
CA PRO A 11 2.90 10.43 5.52
C PRO A 11 4.00 9.36 5.56
N PRO A 12 5.28 9.75 5.55
CA PRO A 12 6.38 8.82 5.79
C PRO A 12 6.16 8.03 7.08
N TYR A 13 6.39 6.72 7.02
CA TYR A 13 6.17 5.79 8.13
C TYR A 13 4.72 5.74 8.67
N GLY A 14 3.76 6.38 7.98
CA GLY A 14 2.39 6.53 8.46
C GLY A 14 2.25 7.49 9.65
N VAL A 15 3.31 8.21 10.00
CA VAL A 15 3.34 9.09 11.18
C VAL A 15 2.95 10.49 10.78
N THR A 16 1.98 11.05 11.51
CA THR A 16 1.55 12.45 11.35
C THR A 16 1.77 13.21 12.64
N ASN A 17 2.35 14.40 12.56
CA ASN A 17 2.43 15.35 13.67
C ASN A 17 1.53 16.57 13.40
N PRO A 18 1.23 17.44 14.41
CA PRO A 18 0.32 18.56 14.23
C PRO A 18 0.72 19.54 13.12
N ASN A 19 2.03 19.77 12.93
CA ASN A 19 2.54 20.65 11.88
C ASN A 19 2.33 20.05 10.49
N LEU A 20 2.63 18.76 10.32
CA LEU A 20 2.40 18.03 9.07
C LEU A 20 0.90 17.93 8.75
N ALA A 21 0.06 17.65 9.75
CA ALA A 21 -1.39 17.64 9.58
C ALA A 21 -1.91 19.01 9.12
N LYS A 22 -1.40 20.11 9.70
CA LYS A 22 -1.74 21.47 9.29
C LYS A 22 -1.29 21.76 7.86
N ALA A 23 -0.10 21.31 7.46
CA ALA A 23 0.41 21.46 6.10
C ALA A 23 -0.47 20.71 5.08
N ILE A 24 -0.77 19.43 5.34
CA ILE A 24 -1.64 18.60 4.49
C ILE A 24 -3.00 19.27 4.27
N ARG A 25 -3.64 19.75 5.36
CA ARG A 25 -4.92 20.48 5.27
C ARG A 25 -4.83 21.75 4.44
N LYS A 26 -3.78 22.56 4.65
CA LYS A 26 -3.58 23.80 3.89
C LYS A 26 -3.32 23.55 2.41
N SER A 27 -2.72 22.42 2.06
CA SER A 27 -2.48 22.01 0.68
C SER A 27 -3.70 21.38 0.00
N GLY A 28 -4.83 21.19 0.71
CA GLY A 28 -6.02 20.54 0.17
C GLY A 28 -5.84 19.04 -0.11
N LEU A 29 -4.78 18.42 0.43
CA LEU A 29 -4.47 17.01 0.22
C LEU A 29 -5.19 16.15 1.27
N GLN A 30 -5.61 14.95 0.85
CA GLN A 30 -6.14 13.94 1.77
C GLN A 30 -5.02 13.00 2.24
N SER A 31 -4.85 12.88 3.55
CA SER A 31 -3.90 11.91 4.12
C SER A 31 -4.44 10.48 3.97
N VAL A 32 -3.65 9.58 3.38
CA VAL A 32 -4.02 8.17 3.20
C VAL A 32 -2.95 7.24 3.75
N GLY A 33 -3.34 6.41 4.71
CA GLY A 33 -2.52 5.33 5.28
C GLY A 33 -2.73 3.99 4.57
N TRP A 34 -2.43 2.91 5.30
CA TRP A 34 -2.67 1.53 4.89
C TRP A 34 -3.11 0.72 6.10
N ASN A 35 -3.86 -0.35 5.88
CA ASN A 35 -4.26 -1.27 6.93
C ASN A 35 -3.62 -2.67 6.77
N VAL A 36 -2.99 -2.94 5.62
CA VAL A 36 -2.16 -4.13 5.39
C VAL A 36 -0.70 -3.69 5.21
N ARG A 37 0.13 -4.01 6.19
CA ARG A 37 1.58 -3.79 6.13
C ARG A 37 2.25 -5.10 5.68
N SER A 38 2.71 -5.13 4.44
CA SER A 38 3.33 -6.29 3.80
C SER A 38 4.68 -6.69 4.41
N LEU A 39 5.41 -5.74 5.00
CA LEU A 39 6.79 -5.92 5.45
C LEU A 39 7.70 -6.49 4.34
N ASP A 40 7.39 -6.12 3.10
CA ASP A 40 8.14 -6.53 1.91
C ASP A 40 9.60 -6.08 1.94
N THR A 41 9.89 -4.94 2.56
CA THR A 41 11.26 -4.45 2.79
C THR A 41 12.11 -5.37 3.68
N THR A 42 11.49 -6.29 4.44
CA THR A 42 12.18 -7.20 5.37
C THR A 42 11.91 -8.67 5.10
N ALA A 43 11.03 -8.99 4.13
CA ALA A 43 10.70 -10.36 3.80
C ALA A 43 11.92 -11.08 3.22
N LYS A 44 12.13 -12.34 3.61
CA LYS A 44 13.30 -13.11 3.18
C LYS A 44 13.13 -13.75 1.81
N ASN A 45 11.89 -14.06 1.44
CA ASN A 45 11.52 -14.69 0.17
C ASN A 45 10.07 -14.37 -0.19
N LYS A 46 9.67 -14.74 -1.42
CA LYS A 46 8.34 -14.48 -1.94
C LYS A 46 7.24 -15.23 -1.17
N GLU A 47 7.53 -16.41 -0.65
CA GLU A 47 6.55 -17.26 0.06
C GLU A 47 6.15 -16.63 1.40
N GLU A 48 7.11 -16.09 2.14
CA GLU A 48 6.87 -15.37 3.39
C GLU A 48 6.01 -14.12 3.14
N LEU A 49 6.34 -13.36 2.09
CA LEU A 49 5.59 -12.18 1.70
C LEU A 49 4.16 -12.55 1.28
N LEU A 50 4.00 -13.52 0.38
CA LEU A 50 2.71 -13.96 -0.14
C LEU A 50 1.82 -14.47 1.00
N HIS A 51 2.32 -15.34 1.87
CA HIS A 51 1.58 -15.82 3.03
C HIS A 51 1.11 -14.68 3.94
N ARG A 52 1.93 -13.64 4.14
CA ARG A 52 1.52 -12.48 4.94
C ARG A 52 0.44 -11.66 4.23
N LEU A 53 0.58 -11.45 2.92
CA LEU A 53 -0.37 -10.69 2.12
C LEU A 53 -1.74 -11.38 2.10
N THR A 54 -1.80 -12.66 1.75
CA THR A 54 -3.07 -13.41 1.69
C THR A 54 -3.75 -13.46 3.06
N ARG A 55 -2.99 -13.71 4.13
CA ARG A 55 -3.53 -13.77 5.50
C ARG A 55 -4.12 -12.44 6.00
N LEU A 56 -3.57 -11.30 5.59
CA LEU A 56 -4.00 -9.98 6.09
C LEU A 56 -5.01 -9.28 5.18
N THR A 57 -5.20 -9.78 3.95
CA THR A 57 -6.12 -9.17 2.99
C THR A 57 -7.56 -9.44 3.39
N ARG A 58 -8.38 -8.39 3.31
CA ARG A 58 -9.82 -8.43 3.60
C ARG A 58 -10.53 -7.33 2.81
N PRO A 59 -11.87 -7.35 2.71
CA PRO A 59 -12.60 -6.28 2.03
C PRO A 59 -12.23 -4.90 2.60
N GLY A 60 -11.92 -3.94 1.71
CA GLY A 60 -11.47 -2.60 2.10
C GLY A 60 -9.99 -2.49 2.49
N SER A 61 -9.16 -3.50 2.23
CA SER A 61 -7.72 -3.42 2.45
C SER A 61 -7.04 -2.39 1.55
N ILE A 62 -6.22 -1.53 2.14
CA ILE A 62 -5.20 -0.72 1.47
C ILE A 62 -3.86 -1.34 1.82
N VAL A 63 -3.20 -1.92 0.81
CA VAL A 63 -1.97 -2.69 0.95
C VAL A 63 -0.76 -1.80 0.65
N LEU A 64 0.20 -1.75 1.58
CA LEU A 64 1.47 -1.07 1.35
C LEU A 64 2.50 -2.02 0.74
N LEU A 65 3.02 -1.67 -0.43
CA LEU A 65 4.13 -2.33 -1.11
C LEU A 65 5.14 -1.27 -1.60
N HIS A 66 6.38 -1.68 -1.77
CA HIS A 66 7.48 -0.88 -2.28
C HIS A 66 8.01 -1.48 -3.59
N ASP A 67 8.24 -0.63 -4.57
CA ASP A 67 8.71 -0.98 -5.92
C ASP A 67 10.20 -1.39 -5.98
N ARG A 68 10.98 -1.01 -4.97
CA ARG A 68 12.42 -1.31 -4.87
C ARG A 68 12.77 -2.73 -4.41
N CYS A 69 11.77 -3.56 -4.08
CA CYS A 69 11.97 -4.88 -3.49
C CYS A 69 11.75 -5.98 -4.54
N SER A 70 12.77 -6.77 -4.88
CA SER A 70 12.65 -7.87 -5.85
C SER A 70 11.61 -8.90 -5.40
N VAL A 71 11.60 -9.24 -4.12
CA VAL A 71 10.62 -10.14 -3.49
C VAL A 71 9.18 -9.66 -3.70
N THR A 72 8.94 -8.34 -3.74
CA THR A 72 7.63 -7.77 -4.07
C THR A 72 7.24 -8.06 -5.51
N ALA A 73 8.15 -7.82 -6.46
CA ALA A 73 7.90 -8.08 -7.87
C ALA A 73 7.64 -9.58 -8.13
N GLU A 74 8.39 -10.46 -7.46
CA GLU A 74 8.25 -11.91 -7.56
C GLU A 74 6.90 -12.41 -7.02
N ALA A 75 6.39 -11.84 -5.92
CA ALA A 75 5.14 -12.26 -5.30
C ALA A 75 3.88 -11.60 -5.91
N LEU A 76 4.04 -10.51 -6.67
CA LEU A 76 2.92 -9.65 -7.05
C LEU A 76 1.88 -10.36 -7.93
N THR A 77 2.33 -11.10 -8.94
CA THR A 77 1.42 -11.82 -9.85
C THR A 77 0.59 -12.85 -9.08
N GLU A 78 1.23 -13.69 -8.27
CA GLU A 78 0.54 -14.71 -7.47
C GLU A 78 -0.44 -14.08 -6.46
N TYR A 79 -0.10 -12.92 -5.89
CA TYR A 79 -0.98 -12.20 -4.99
C TYR A 79 -2.20 -11.60 -5.72
N ILE A 80 -2.02 -11.07 -6.93
CA ILE A 80 -3.13 -10.57 -7.76
C ILE A 80 -4.07 -11.72 -8.12
N ASP A 81 -3.52 -12.86 -8.57
CA ASP A 81 -4.30 -14.04 -8.93
C ASP A 81 -5.11 -14.57 -7.74
N TYR A 82 -4.49 -14.65 -6.56
CA TYR A 82 -5.19 -14.97 -5.32
C TYR A 82 -6.35 -14.00 -5.06
N CYS A 83 -6.09 -12.69 -5.15
CA CYS A 83 -7.11 -11.70 -4.88
C CYS A 83 -8.31 -11.81 -5.84
N VAL A 84 -8.06 -12.02 -7.13
CA VAL A 84 -9.11 -12.21 -8.13
C VAL A 84 -9.90 -13.50 -7.87
N ALA A 85 -9.22 -14.60 -7.53
CA ALA A 85 -9.87 -15.88 -7.22
C ALA A 85 -10.78 -15.79 -5.99
N GLU A 86 -10.40 -15.00 -4.99
CA GLU A 86 -11.19 -14.73 -3.79
C GLU A 86 -12.29 -13.67 -4.00
N GLY A 87 -12.43 -13.14 -5.22
CA GLY A 87 -13.48 -12.17 -5.57
C GLY A 87 -13.17 -10.72 -5.19
N TYR A 88 -11.92 -10.38 -4.88
CA TYR A 88 -11.51 -9.00 -4.67
C TYR A 88 -11.40 -8.24 -6.00
N THR A 89 -11.68 -6.94 -5.95
CA THR A 89 -11.45 -6.01 -7.06
C THR A 89 -10.44 -4.95 -6.64
N PHE A 90 -9.50 -4.64 -7.55
CA PHE A 90 -8.53 -3.57 -7.35
C PHE A 90 -9.13 -2.23 -7.82
N VAL A 91 -9.03 -1.21 -6.96
CA VAL A 91 -9.54 0.13 -7.23
C VAL A 91 -8.49 1.18 -6.89
N THR A 92 -8.62 2.36 -7.49
CA THR A 92 -7.85 3.54 -7.09
C THR A 92 -8.52 4.24 -5.91
N LEU A 93 -7.73 5.02 -5.17
CA LEU A 93 -8.23 5.90 -4.10
C LEU A 93 -8.95 7.13 -4.67
#